data_AF-A0A7Z9PTZ5-F1
#
_entry.id   AF-A0A7Z9PTZ5-F1
#
_cell.length_a   1.000
_cell.length_b   1.000
_cell.length_c   1.000
_cell.angle_alpha   90.00
_cell.angle_beta   90.00
_cell.angle_gamma   90.00
#
_symmetry.space_group_name_H-M   'P 1'
#
loop_
_entity.id
_entity.type
_entity.pdbx_description
1 polymer ?
#
loop_
_entity_poly.entity_id
_entity_poly.type
_entity_poly.pdbx_seq_one_letter_code
_entity_poly.pdbx_strand_id
1 'polypeptide(L)'
;MSFATRQQLLLGLAVIMMLVPTFLYSAGMLGRAPMFEGDVRKEMTCITCDGLGRTAEDESCPTCRGRGVADFIIPGPNRPLQMIGTVKDASDKPVEGAEISTRQAEGDQTPLVLKTNEDGQFGIKLPPGAYVMTVSAPEKGSVTESIVVEVNASPLPARGTETLHELKREFRLPK
;
A
#
# COMPACT_ATOMS: atom_id res chain seq x y z
N MET A 1 -36.49 -29.07 -30.22
CA MET A 1 -35.26 -28.28 -30.05
C MET A 1 -34.08 -29.14 -30.49
N SER A 2 -33.30 -28.70 -31.46
CA SER A 2 -32.23 -29.49 -32.08
C SER A 2 -31.07 -29.73 -31.11
N PHE A 3 -30.41 -30.89 -31.23
CA PHE A 3 -29.26 -31.29 -30.41
C PHE A 3 -28.14 -30.23 -30.44
N ALA A 4 -27.95 -29.56 -31.58
CA ALA A 4 -26.99 -28.49 -31.77
C ALA A 4 -27.24 -27.26 -30.87
N THR A 5 -28.52 -26.90 -30.67
CA THR A 5 -28.90 -25.74 -29.85
C THR A 5 -28.68 -25.99 -28.35
N ARG A 6 -28.88 -27.24 -27.89
CA ARG A 6 -28.56 -27.65 -26.51
C ARG A 6 -27.05 -27.65 -26.24
N GLN A 7 -26.25 -28.12 -27.19
CA GLN A 7 -24.80 -28.19 -27.04
C GLN A 7 -24.14 -26.81 -27.02
N GLN A 8 -24.61 -25.87 -27.85
CA GLN A 8 -24.16 -24.46 -27.80
C GLN A 8 -24.53 -23.78 -26.48
N LEU A 9 -25.71 -24.06 -25.93
CA LEU A 9 -26.13 -23.52 -24.63
C LEU A 9 -25.27 -24.04 -23.48
N LEU A 10 -24.94 -25.35 -23.49
CA LEU A 10 -24.06 -25.97 -22.49
C LEU A 10 -22.63 -25.43 -22.58
N LEU A 11 -22.08 -25.25 -23.79
CA LEU A 11 -20.75 -24.68 -23.98
C LEU A 11 -20.70 -23.21 -23.53
N GLY A 12 -21.72 -22.40 -23.85
CA GLY A 12 -21.81 -21.01 -23.37
C GLY A 12 -21.86 -20.91 -21.85
N LEU A 13 -22.65 -21.77 -21.20
CA LEU A 13 -22.79 -21.78 -19.74
C LEU A 13 -21.50 -22.25 -19.04
N ALA A 14 -20.78 -23.20 -19.64
CA ALA A 14 -19.46 -23.65 -19.15
C ALA A 14 -18.39 -22.54 -19.26
N VAL A 15 -18.37 -21.79 -20.36
CA VAL A 15 -17.45 -20.66 -20.55
C VAL A 15 -17.74 -19.54 -19.54
N ILE A 16 -19.01 -19.22 -19.28
CA ILE A 16 -19.40 -18.25 -18.25
C ILE A 16 -18.95 -18.73 -16.86
N MET A 17 -19.16 -20.01 -16.52
CA MET A 17 -18.72 -20.59 -15.24
C MET A 17 -17.19 -20.54 -15.04
N MET A 18 -16.39 -20.57 -16.10
CA MET A 18 -14.93 -20.42 -16.01
C MET A 18 -14.47 -18.96 -15.97
N LEU A 19 -15.15 -18.06 -16.71
CA LEU A 19 -14.76 -16.64 -16.79
C LEU A 19 -15.22 -15.83 -15.58
N VAL A 20 -16.39 -16.15 -15.01
CA VAL A 20 -16.97 -15.38 -13.88
C VAL A 20 -16.08 -15.42 -12.63
N PRO A 21 -15.54 -16.55 -12.15
CA PRO A 21 -14.67 -16.57 -10.97
C PRO A 21 -13.39 -15.75 -11.19
N THR A 22 -12.81 -15.87 -12.37
CA THR A 22 -11.60 -15.12 -12.78
C THR A 22 -11.88 -13.61 -12.81
N PHE A 23 -13.02 -13.23 -13.38
CA PHE A 23 -13.48 -11.84 -13.44
C PHE A 23 -13.81 -11.27 -12.06
N LEU A 24 -14.46 -12.04 -11.17
CA LEU A 24 -14.77 -11.64 -9.80
C LEU A 24 -13.51 -11.49 -8.94
N TYR A 25 -12.51 -12.35 -9.17
CA TYR A 25 -11.20 -12.23 -8.53
C TYR A 25 -10.46 -10.98 -9.04
N SER A 26 -10.41 -10.76 -10.37
CA SER A 26 -9.78 -9.58 -10.95
C SER A 26 -10.49 -8.27 -10.59
N ALA A 27 -11.81 -8.30 -10.42
CA ALA A 27 -12.60 -7.16 -9.98
C ALA A 27 -12.45 -6.87 -8.46
N GLY A 28 -11.57 -7.58 -7.74
CA GLY A 28 -11.32 -7.37 -6.32
C GLY A 28 -12.49 -7.77 -5.41
N MET A 29 -13.55 -8.37 -5.97
CA MET A 29 -14.77 -8.71 -5.25
C MET A 29 -14.56 -9.89 -4.28
N LEU A 30 -13.50 -10.69 -4.50
CA LEU A 30 -13.09 -11.82 -3.67
C LEU A 30 -11.77 -11.58 -2.91
N GLY A 31 -11.09 -10.46 -3.13
CA GLY A 31 -9.78 -10.18 -2.54
C GLY A 31 -9.90 -9.79 -1.07
N ARG A 32 -9.41 -10.64 -0.16
CA ARG A 32 -9.14 -10.20 1.22
C ARG A 32 -7.83 -9.41 1.24
N ALA A 33 -7.82 -8.33 2.01
CA ALA A 33 -6.60 -7.59 2.33
C ALA A 33 -5.48 -8.55 2.79
N PRO A 34 -4.25 -8.43 2.25
CA PRO A 34 -3.13 -9.26 2.69
C PRO A 34 -2.80 -8.98 4.17
N MET A 35 -2.51 -10.06 4.90
CA MET A 35 -2.10 -9.99 6.31
C MET A 35 -0.60 -10.31 6.42
N PHE A 36 0.06 -9.62 7.33
CA PHE A 36 1.44 -9.79 7.73
C PHE A 36 1.48 -10.52 9.08
N GLU A 37 2.65 -11.03 9.42
CA GLU A 37 2.86 -11.68 10.70
C GLU A 37 2.56 -10.73 11.87
N GLY A 38 1.79 -11.23 12.85
CA GLY A 38 1.36 -10.45 14.00
C GLY A 38 0.10 -9.61 13.79
N ASP A 39 -0.44 -9.52 12.57
CA ASP A 39 -1.71 -8.85 12.35
C ASP A 39 -2.87 -9.59 13.00
N VAL A 40 -3.84 -8.82 13.51
CA VAL A 40 -5.10 -9.36 14.04
C VAL A 40 -6.27 -8.72 13.31
N ARG A 41 -7.23 -9.54 12.88
CA ARG A 41 -8.51 -9.05 12.38
C ARG A 41 -9.49 -8.89 13.53
N LYS A 42 -10.12 -7.73 13.63
CA LYS A 42 -11.12 -7.45 14.65
C LYS A 42 -12.30 -6.70 14.04
N GLU A 43 -13.52 -7.15 14.36
CA GLU A 43 -14.71 -6.35 14.09
C GLU A 43 -14.83 -5.28 15.18
N MET A 44 -15.00 -4.04 14.76
CA MET A 44 -15.17 -2.90 15.66
C MET A 44 -16.09 -1.85 15.04
N THR A 45 -16.44 -0.84 15.84
CA THR A 45 -17.13 0.36 15.36
C THR A 45 -16.36 0.94 14.19
N CYS A 46 -17.06 1.25 13.10
CA CYS A 46 -16.44 1.72 11.88
C CYS A 46 -15.78 3.09 12.12
N ILE A 47 -14.45 3.13 12.11
CA ILE A 47 -13.68 4.36 12.36
C ILE A 47 -13.95 5.47 11.32
N THR A 48 -14.41 5.10 10.12
CA THR A 48 -14.71 6.06 9.05
C THR A 48 -15.99 6.84 9.30
N CYS A 49 -17.00 6.23 9.93
CA CYS A 49 -18.31 6.86 10.16
C CYS A 49 -18.70 6.91 11.64
N ASP A 50 -17.78 6.59 12.54
CA ASP A 50 -18.00 6.50 13.98
C ASP A 50 -19.29 5.74 14.37
N GLY A 51 -19.56 4.64 13.67
CA GLY A 51 -20.74 3.83 13.93
C GLY A 51 -22.05 4.32 13.31
N LEU A 52 -22.09 5.50 12.70
CA LEU A 52 -23.31 6.11 12.14
C LEU A 52 -23.82 5.39 10.89
N GLY A 53 -22.98 4.58 10.24
CA GLY A 53 -23.33 3.89 8.99
C GLY A 53 -23.33 4.78 7.75
N ARG A 54 -23.13 6.10 7.89
CA ARG A 54 -23.10 7.10 6.82
C ARG A 54 -21.99 8.13 7.04
N THR A 55 -21.52 8.78 6.00
CA THR A 55 -20.54 9.87 6.08
C THR A 55 -21.23 11.21 5.82
N ALA A 56 -20.49 12.32 5.83
CA ALA A 56 -21.01 13.62 5.40
C ALA A 56 -21.33 13.64 3.89
N GLU A 57 -20.64 12.79 3.12
CA GLU A 57 -20.68 12.77 1.66
C GLU A 57 -21.61 11.65 1.13
N ASP A 58 -21.70 10.52 1.84
CA ASP A 58 -22.42 9.33 1.42
C ASP A 58 -23.52 8.94 2.40
N GLU A 59 -24.71 8.63 1.87
CA GLU A 59 -25.83 8.06 2.64
C GLU A 59 -25.49 6.70 3.25
N SER A 60 -24.56 5.96 2.64
CA SER A 60 -24.04 4.69 3.13
C SER A 60 -22.53 4.72 3.13
N CYS A 61 -21.94 4.58 4.32
CA CYS A 61 -20.50 4.64 4.48
C CYS A 61 -19.82 3.55 3.65
N PRO A 62 -18.83 3.89 2.79
CA PRO A 62 -18.21 2.93 1.87
C PRO A 62 -17.48 1.79 2.59
N THR A 63 -16.93 2.06 3.78
CA THR A 63 -16.19 1.08 4.58
C THR A 63 -17.11 0.01 5.17
N CYS A 64 -18.18 0.42 5.88
CA CYS A 64 -19.07 -0.50 6.60
C CYS A 64 -20.37 -0.84 5.84
N ARG A 65 -20.67 -0.15 4.73
CA ARG A 65 -21.89 -0.28 3.92
C ARG A 65 -23.18 -0.12 4.74
N GLY A 66 -23.27 0.94 5.55
CA GLY A 66 -24.47 1.21 6.35
C GLY A 66 -24.55 0.47 7.68
N ARG A 67 -23.66 -0.51 7.96
CA ARG A 67 -23.78 -1.37 9.16
C ARG A 67 -23.34 -0.69 10.47
N GLY A 68 -22.57 0.39 10.40
CA GLY A 68 -21.94 1.00 11.58
C GLY A 68 -20.74 0.21 12.15
N VAL A 69 -20.61 -1.07 11.83
CA VAL A 69 -19.45 -1.93 12.20
C VAL A 69 -18.74 -2.50 10.98
N ALA A 70 -17.42 -2.63 11.06
CA ALA A 70 -16.60 -3.18 9.99
C ALA A 70 -15.41 -3.99 10.54
N ASP A 71 -14.88 -4.85 9.68
CA ASP A 71 -13.64 -5.57 9.95
C ASP A 71 -12.45 -4.65 9.72
N PHE A 72 -11.57 -4.59 10.71
CA PHE A 72 -10.30 -3.89 10.62
C PHE A 72 -9.14 -4.86 10.86
N ILE A 73 -8.00 -4.54 10.26
CA ILE A 73 -6.71 -5.14 10.54
C ILE A 73 -6.03 -4.25 11.58
N ILE A 74 -5.66 -4.83 12.71
CA ILE A 74 -4.77 -4.22 13.69
C ILE A 74 -3.36 -4.66 13.30
N PRO A 75 -2.50 -3.73 12.82
CA PRO A 75 -1.15 -4.06 12.38
C PRO A 75 -0.31 -4.72 13.49
N GLY A 76 0.43 -5.76 13.12
CA GLY A 76 1.46 -6.35 13.98
C GLY A 76 2.67 -5.43 14.20
N PRO A 77 3.51 -5.71 15.21
CA PRO A 77 4.66 -4.87 15.56
C PRO A 77 5.75 -4.81 14.48
N ASN A 78 5.79 -5.78 13.55
CA ASN A 78 6.76 -5.85 12.47
C ASN A 78 6.15 -5.52 11.09
N ARG A 79 4.90 -5.04 11.03
CA ARG A 79 4.25 -4.73 9.75
C ARG A 79 5.01 -3.58 9.07
N PRO A 80 5.45 -3.75 7.81
CA PRO A 80 6.17 -2.69 7.12
C PRO A 80 5.28 -1.47 6.85
N LEU A 81 5.90 -0.30 6.81
CA LEU A 81 5.30 0.92 6.29
C LEU A 81 5.79 1.17 4.87
N GLN A 82 4.94 1.77 4.05
CA GLN A 82 5.28 2.24 2.72
C GLN A 82 5.86 3.65 2.85
N MET A 83 7.18 3.79 2.82
CA MET A 83 7.81 5.11 2.73
C MET A 83 7.75 5.58 1.28
N ILE A 84 7.16 6.75 1.07
CA ILE A 84 7.10 7.41 -0.22
C ILE A 84 7.73 8.78 -0.10
N GLY A 85 8.37 9.24 -1.17
CA GLY A 85 8.94 10.57 -1.12
C GLY A 85 9.40 11.10 -2.45
N THR A 86 9.91 12.33 -2.40
CA THR A 86 10.42 13.05 -3.57
C THR A 86 11.81 13.58 -3.28
N VAL A 87 12.70 13.47 -4.26
CA VAL A 87 14.05 14.06 -4.24
C VAL A 87 14.06 15.27 -5.16
N LYS A 88 14.48 16.41 -4.61
CA LYS A 88 14.62 17.68 -5.33
C LYS A 88 16.05 18.22 -5.24
N ASP A 89 16.42 19.08 -6.17
CA ASP A 89 17.68 19.84 -6.11
C ASP A 89 17.53 21.17 -5.37
N ALA A 90 18.63 21.92 -5.26
CA ALA A 90 18.65 23.23 -4.61
C ALA A 90 17.73 24.28 -5.29
N SER A 91 17.29 24.03 -6.53
CA SER A 91 16.36 24.88 -7.29
C SER A 91 14.90 24.36 -7.23
N ASP A 92 14.60 23.44 -6.32
CA ASP A 92 13.30 22.76 -6.17
C ASP A 92 12.85 21.96 -7.40
N LYS A 93 13.78 21.56 -8.28
CA LYS A 93 13.47 20.69 -9.42
C LYS A 93 13.56 19.22 -9.00
N PRO A 94 12.64 18.36 -9.47
CA PRO A 94 12.74 16.92 -9.21
C PRO A 94 14.02 16.34 -9.82
N VAL A 95 14.64 15.39 -9.13
CA VAL A 95 15.87 14.74 -9.57
C VAL A 95 15.57 13.31 -9.98
N GLU A 96 15.59 13.04 -11.27
CA GLU A 96 15.48 11.69 -11.83
C GLU A 96 16.75 10.89 -11.59
N GLY A 97 16.60 9.58 -11.31
CA GLY A 97 17.72 8.65 -11.21
C GLY A 97 18.62 8.85 -9.99
N ALA A 98 18.19 9.65 -9.00
CA ALA A 98 18.87 9.78 -7.71
C ALA A 98 18.89 8.43 -7.00
N GLU A 99 20.07 8.01 -6.56
CA GLU A 99 20.29 6.77 -5.84
C GLU A 99 19.98 6.96 -4.36
N ILE A 100 19.09 6.12 -3.85
CA ILE A 100 18.69 6.07 -2.44
C ILE A 100 19.24 4.76 -1.88
N SER A 101 20.16 4.87 -0.92
CA SER A 101 20.73 3.74 -0.20
C SER A 101 20.23 3.77 1.23
N THR A 102 19.48 2.74 1.63
CA THR A 102 18.86 2.63 2.96
C THR A 102 19.47 1.45 3.70
N ARG A 103 20.08 1.72 4.86
CA ARG A 103 20.67 0.67 5.70
C ARG A 103 20.07 0.72 7.09
N GLN A 104 19.74 -0.43 7.66
CA GLN A 104 19.31 -0.50 9.06
C GLN A 104 20.46 -0.05 9.97
N ALA A 105 20.18 0.80 10.95
CA ALA A 105 21.19 1.31 11.87
C ALA A 105 21.75 0.19 12.77
N GLU A 106 20.90 -0.79 13.10
CA GLU A 106 21.26 -1.98 13.85
C GLU A 106 21.22 -3.22 12.93
N GLY A 107 22.27 -4.03 12.96
CA GLY A 107 22.40 -5.25 12.17
C GLY A 107 23.29 -5.12 10.93
N ASP A 108 23.72 -6.26 10.41
CA ASP A 108 24.58 -6.37 9.21
C ASP A 108 23.73 -6.70 7.96
N GLN A 109 22.69 -5.89 7.73
CA GLN A 109 21.83 -6.06 6.57
C GLN A 109 22.40 -5.31 5.36
N THR A 110 22.39 -5.97 4.21
CA THR A 110 22.73 -5.34 2.93
C THR A 110 21.85 -4.10 2.72
N PRO A 111 22.44 -2.95 2.36
CA PRO A 111 21.66 -1.74 2.09
C PRO A 111 20.68 -1.99 0.93
N LEU A 112 19.45 -1.51 1.09
CA LEU A 112 18.46 -1.50 0.03
C LEU A 112 18.72 -0.27 -0.84
N VAL A 113 19.00 -0.51 -2.12
CA VAL A 113 19.32 0.53 -3.10
C VAL A 113 18.20 0.63 -4.14
N LEU A 114 17.71 1.84 -4.38
CA LEU A 114 16.71 2.15 -5.40
C LEU A 114 17.03 3.49 -6.07
N LYS A 115 16.37 3.77 -7.20
CA LYS A 115 16.50 5.03 -7.92
C LYS A 115 15.16 5.75 -8.01
N THR A 116 15.20 7.07 -8.03
CA THR A 116 14.00 7.89 -8.29
C THR A 116 13.55 7.79 -9.75
N ASN A 117 12.25 7.96 -9.99
CA ASN A 117 11.67 8.06 -11.33
C ASN A 117 11.84 9.48 -11.93
N GLU A 118 11.28 9.71 -13.12
CA GLU A 118 11.30 11.01 -13.85
C GLU A 118 10.75 12.18 -13.02
N ASP A 119 9.78 11.92 -12.14
CA ASP A 119 9.19 12.91 -11.22
C ASP A 119 9.99 13.08 -9.91
N GLY A 120 11.17 12.45 -9.81
CA GLY A 120 11.99 12.44 -8.59
C GLY A 120 11.38 11.63 -7.44
N GLN A 121 10.34 10.83 -7.69
CA GLN A 121 9.63 10.07 -6.67
C GLN A 121 10.27 8.71 -6.41
N PHE A 122 10.13 8.22 -5.18
CA PHE A 122 10.54 6.88 -4.77
C PHE A 122 9.52 6.27 -3.81
N GLY A 123 9.52 4.94 -3.73
CA GLY A 123 8.70 4.16 -2.81
C GLY A 123 9.44 2.93 -2.32
N ILE A 124 9.52 2.74 -1.01
CA ILE A 124 10.23 1.64 -0.36
C ILE A 124 9.42 1.12 0.84
N LYS A 125 9.38 -0.21 1.01
CA LYS A 125 8.71 -0.84 2.16
C LYS A 125 9.74 -1.11 3.25
N LEU A 126 9.52 -0.54 4.43
CA LEU A 126 10.43 -0.65 5.56
C LEU A 126 9.68 -1.15 6.79
N PRO A 127 10.09 -2.28 7.40
CA PRO A 127 9.69 -2.64 8.74
C PRO A 127 9.99 -1.52 9.75
N PRO A 128 9.32 -1.51 10.91
CA PRO A 128 9.69 -0.62 11.99
C PRO A 128 11.14 -0.83 12.43
N GLY A 129 11.86 0.27 12.64
CA GLY A 129 13.29 0.25 12.94
C GLY A 129 13.98 1.58 12.65
N ALA A 130 15.22 1.70 13.12
CA ALA A 130 16.08 2.83 12.81
C ALA A 130 16.90 2.57 11.53
N TYR A 131 16.95 3.55 10.64
CA TYR A 131 17.62 3.48 9.35
C TYR A 131 18.51 4.70 9.15
N VAL A 132 19.63 4.49 8.46
CA VAL A 132 20.44 5.55 7.88
C VAL A 132 20.20 5.54 6.38
N MET A 133 19.64 6.63 5.86
CA MET A 133 19.34 6.81 4.45
C MET A 133 20.30 7.81 3.84
N THR A 134 20.94 7.41 2.74
CA THR A 134 21.78 8.28 1.94
C THR A 134 21.15 8.43 0.57
N VAL A 135 20.82 9.66 0.19
CA VAL A 135 20.32 10.02 -1.13
C VAL A 135 21.44 10.74 -1.86
N SER A 136 21.75 10.31 -3.08
CA SER A 136 22.80 10.94 -3.89
C SER A 136 22.44 10.96 -5.36
N ALA A 137 22.92 11.97 -6.08
CA ALA A 137 22.83 12.02 -7.53
C ALA A 137 24.12 12.60 -8.13
N PRO A 138 24.53 12.15 -9.32
CA PRO A 138 25.68 12.72 -10.02
C PRO A 138 25.56 14.25 -10.12
N GLU A 139 26.65 14.97 -9.85
CA GLU A 139 26.76 16.44 -9.92
C GLU A 139 25.91 17.25 -8.91
N LYS A 140 24.89 16.63 -8.28
CA LYS A 140 23.97 17.24 -7.29
C LYS A 140 24.41 17.03 -5.84
N GLY A 141 25.29 16.06 -5.60
CA GLY A 141 25.84 15.75 -4.28
C GLY A 141 25.03 14.69 -3.54
N SER A 142 25.19 14.63 -2.22
CA SER A 142 24.53 13.65 -1.36
C SER A 142 24.04 14.25 -0.05
N VAL A 143 22.98 13.65 0.49
CA VAL A 143 22.43 13.93 1.82
C VAL A 143 22.28 12.61 2.56
N THR A 144 22.66 12.59 3.83
CA THR A 144 22.48 11.44 4.70
C THR A 144 21.64 11.85 5.91
N GLU A 145 20.56 11.11 6.15
CA GLU A 145 19.66 11.33 7.28
C GLU A 145 19.44 10.03 8.07
N SER A 146 19.25 10.18 9.38
CA SER A 146 18.78 9.08 10.23
C SER A 146 17.27 9.16 10.36
N ILE A 147 16.59 8.05 10.09
CA ILE A 147 15.14 7.95 10.09
C ILE A 147 14.72 6.81 11.00
N VAL A 148 13.78 7.10 11.90
CA VAL A 148 13.12 6.07 12.71
C VAL A 148 11.75 5.80 12.10
N VAL A 149 11.53 4.56 11.70
CA VAL A 149 10.22 4.05 11.29
C VAL A 149 9.57 3.46 12.52
N GLU A 150 8.55 4.13 13.03
CA GLU A 150 7.81 3.69 14.21
C GLU A 150 6.75 2.64 13.85
N VAL A 151 6.39 1.81 14.83
CA VAL A 151 5.26 0.89 14.71
C VAL A 151 3.98 1.69 14.60
N ASN A 152 3.21 1.46 13.54
CA ASN A 152 1.89 2.06 13.39
C ASN A 152 0.80 0.99 13.56
N ALA A 153 0.19 0.98 14.74
CA ALA A 153 -0.89 0.05 15.10
C ALA A 153 -2.29 0.60 14.76
N SER A 154 -2.40 1.69 14.00
CA SER A 154 -3.71 2.26 13.67
C SER A 154 -4.52 1.26 12.83
N PRO A 155 -5.81 1.05 13.14
CA PRO A 155 -6.61 0.05 12.42
C PRO A 155 -6.78 0.41 10.95
N LEU A 156 -6.58 -0.57 10.07
CA LEU A 156 -6.79 -0.44 8.63
C LEU A 156 -8.06 -1.16 8.20
N PRO A 157 -8.85 -0.60 7.26
CA PRO A 157 -9.98 -1.31 6.68
C PRO A 157 -9.52 -2.66 6.13
N ALA A 158 -10.19 -3.75 6.51
CA ALA A 158 -9.79 -5.09 6.07
C ALA A 158 -10.31 -5.45 4.67
N ARG A 159 -10.78 -4.43 3.93
CA ARG A 159 -11.26 -4.47 2.55
C ARG A 159 -10.41 -3.52 1.72
N GLY A 160 -10.06 -3.92 0.50
CA GLY A 160 -9.19 -3.14 -0.38
C GLY A 160 -7.79 -3.74 -0.50
N THR A 161 -7.02 -3.21 -1.46
CA THR A 161 -5.68 -3.66 -1.82
C THR A 161 -4.58 -2.87 -1.10
N GLU A 162 -4.87 -1.64 -0.68
CA GLU A 162 -3.92 -0.74 0.00
C GLU A 162 -4.06 -0.88 1.51
N THR A 163 -3.09 -1.56 2.12
CA THR A 163 -3.15 -1.96 3.53
C THR A 163 -1.85 -1.65 4.27
N LEU A 164 -1.03 -0.76 3.73
CA LEU A 164 0.16 -0.28 4.41
C LEU A 164 -0.05 1.18 4.78
N HIS A 165 0.49 1.56 5.94
CA HIS A 165 0.55 2.97 6.28
C HIS A 165 1.64 3.64 5.45
N GLU A 166 1.37 4.87 5.04
CA GLU A 166 2.32 5.66 4.27
C GLU A 166 3.13 6.60 5.16
N LEU A 167 4.43 6.70 4.89
CA LEU A 167 5.33 7.67 5.48
C LEU A 167 5.90 8.56 4.39
N LYS A 168 5.46 9.82 4.33
CA LYS A 168 5.91 10.80 3.33
C LYS A 168 7.23 11.45 3.74
N ARG A 169 8.18 11.53 2.82
CA ARG A 169 9.48 12.19 2.98
C ARG A 169 9.85 13.04 1.78
N GLU A 170 10.58 14.11 2.01
CA GLU A 170 11.17 14.93 0.95
C GLU A 170 12.66 15.12 1.25
N PHE A 171 13.50 14.93 0.24
CA PHE A 171 14.93 15.15 0.33
C PHE A 171 15.35 16.25 -0.63
N ARG A 172 16.21 17.17 -0.16
CA ARG A 172 16.78 18.23 -0.99
C ARG A 172 18.28 18.06 -1.10
N LEU A 173 18.77 17.88 -2.32
CA LEU A 173 20.20 17.82 -2.61
C LEU A 173 20.83 19.22 -2.57
N PRO A 174 22.10 19.35 -2.15
CA PRO A 174 22.73 20.64 -1.91
C PRO A 174 23.09 21.43 -3.18
N LYS A 175 23.09 20.81 -4.36
CA LYS A 175 23.42 21.43 -5.66
C LYS A 175 22.40 21.05 -6.73
#